data_AF-A0A3D4C4E0-F1
#
_entry.id   AF-A0A3D4C4E0-F1
#
_cell.length_a   1.000
_cell.length_b   1.000
_cell.length_c   1.000
_cell.angle_alpha   90.00
_cell.angle_beta   90.00
_cell.angle_gamma   90.00
#
_symmetry.space_group_name_H-M   'P 1'
#
loop_
_entity.id
_entity.type
_entity.pdbx_description
1 polymer ?
#
loop_
_entity_poly.entity_id
_entity_poly.type
_entity_poly.pdbx_seq_one_letter_code
_entity_poly.pdbx_strand_id
1 'polypeptide(L)'
;MPVEAKVYRILIASPRDVEEEEKIIREQSYKWNAANTMGMKKILMPIRWNTDATPSLEGRGQSVINSQLVDSCDLLIGIFRTRLGTPTPEADSGTVEEIERANNQGKPCLVYFHDPVTEVGIDKEQYQKLQIYKKELQTKGLTDNYNSLDEFRDKVYGHISSVVHKLSQEDKERRAAEQEAKLTEQAIGLPVQTIPTTFNTEISFKTLSEAQTSVKTLLDSRFGVQDMEDAKEQEIARIQSVLTSPELAELFSRQPSVETIPAIAQILEAATTPSMYALAAIGRYADETSPEWLDIVGDWIERLSTRKIEGYYKWPIYIKTYPGLLLLYTLGISALRAGKINFLKEVTSRQVYSDEYNSDTFLLNAIDPRYVFYRNISQMIEPGFERRFSPVSDHLDPLLKSKLYAQEEEARYMDWFDFFEFLLSFKAVQQSKENPYFGSFTWRWETKRFIFKMIQDAAIPQGRYGTGISDLFGGDEQLQETAVRYDEIATRSQTDFGRVAPPNYIVPLIQLAKKGIRISSYNELAKYPQPN
;
A
#
# COMPACT_ATOMS: atom_id res chain seq x y z
N MET A 1 44.01 2.00 14.76
CA MET A 1 43.09 3.11 14.45
C MET A 1 41.68 2.54 14.39
N PRO A 2 40.65 3.27 14.86
CA PRO A 2 39.26 2.81 14.76
C PRO A 2 38.82 2.69 13.30
N VAL A 3 37.91 1.77 13.01
CA VAL A 3 37.40 1.51 11.67
C VAL A 3 35.89 1.66 11.68
N GLU A 4 35.35 2.39 10.71
CA GLU A 4 33.91 2.51 10.51
C GLU A 4 33.38 1.26 9.81
N ALA A 5 32.32 0.65 10.35
CA ALA A 5 31.69 -0.54 9.82
C ALA A 5 30.16 -0.49 9.96
N LYS A 6 29.44 -1.07 8.99
CA LYS A 6 27.98 -1.24 9.10
C LYS A 6 27.67 -2.48 9.95
N VAL A 7 26.65 -2.38 10.80
CA VAL A 7 26.18 -3.50 11.63
C VAL A 7 24.95 -4.13 10.99
N TYR A 8 24.93 -5.46 10.85
CA TYR A 8 23.78 -6.25 10.47
C TYR A 8 23.24 -7.02 11.68
N ARG A 9 21.98 -6.80 12.02
CA ARG A 9 21.28 -7.42 13.15
C ARG A 9 20.71 -8.77 12.72
N ILE A 10 21.16 -9.85 13.35
CA ILE A 10 20.73 -11.22 13.06
C ILE A 10 19.81 -11.69 14.17
N LEU A 11 18.51 -11.76 13.89
CA LEU A 11 17.54 -12.27 14.86
C LEU A 11 17.54 -13.79 14.88
N ILE A 12 17.73 -14.37 16.06
CA ILE A 12 17.63 -15.81 16.29
C ILE A 12 16.23 -16.11 16.84
N ALA A 13 15.39 -16.72 16.01
CA ALA A 13 14.01 -17.10 16.32
C ALA A 13 13.97 -18.61 16.62
N SER A 14 13.52 -18.98 17.82
CA SER A 14 13.57 -20.38 18.24
C SER A 14 12.62 -20.72 19.39
N PRO A 15 12.18 -21.98 19.49
CA PRO A 15 11.63 -22.53 20.72
C PRO A 15 12.73 -22.78 21.77
N ARG A 16 12.32 -23.21 22.98
CA ARG A 16 13.25 -23.37 24.12
C ARG A 16 14.17 -24.61 24.04
N ASP A 17 13.99 -25.52 23.09
CA ASP A 17 14.70 -26.82 23.03
C ASP A 17 15.92 -26.84 22.09
N VAL A 18 16.43 -25.66 21.69
CA VAL A 18 17.54 -25.52 20.72
C VAL A 18 18.67 -24.58 21.18
N GLU A 19 18.95 -24.55 22.48
CA GLU A 19 19.95 -23.64 23.07
C GLU A 19 21.37 -23.81 22.50
N GLU A 20 21.77 -25.05 22.17
CA GLU A 20 23.09 -25.33 21.60
C GLU A 20 23.22 -24.77 20.17
N GLU A 21 22.16 -24.88 19.38
CA GLU A 21 22.09 -24.32 18.03
C GLU A 21 22.18 -22.79 18.04
N GLU A 22 21.51 -22.13 18.98
CA GLU A 22 21.64 -20.68 19.13
C GLU A 22 23.06 -20.24 19.46
N LYS A 23 23.71 -20.97 20.35
CA LYS A 23 25.10 -20.72 20.71
C LYS A 23 26.00 -20.86 19.48
N ILE A 24 25.77 -21.87 18.65
CA ILE A 24 26.49 -22.06 17.39
C ILE A 24 26.29 -20.87 16.45
N ILE A 25 25.08 -20.33 16.30
CA ILE A 25 24.85 -19.13 15.46
C ILE A 25 25.66 -17.94 15.97
N ARG A 26 25.67 -17.71 17.29
CA ARG A 26 26.45 -16.62 17.89
C ARG A 26 27.94 -16.81 17.64
N GLU A 27 28.46 -18.02 17.88
CA GLU A 27 29.86 -18.37 17.63
C GLU A 27 30.25 -18.18 16.15
N GLN A 28 29.41 -18.63 15.21
CA GLN A 28 29.66 -18.46 13.79
C GLN A 28 29.61 -16.99 13.36
N SER A 29 28.71 -16.19 13.95
CA SER A 29 28.67 -14.74 13.72
C SER A 29 29.96 -14.06 14.21
N TYR A 30 30.46 -14.43 15.39
CA TYR A 30 31.74 -13.91 15.90
C TYR A 30 32.92 -14.34 15.05
N LYS A 31 32.96 -15.61 14.63
CA LYS A 31 34.00 -16.14 13.72
C LYS A 31 33.99 -15.39 12.40
N TRP A 32 32.80 -15.15 11.84
CA TRP A 32 32.64 -14.39 10.61
C TRP A 32 33.14 -12.96 10.78
N ASN A 33 32.78 -12.29 11.88
CA ASN A 33 33.26 -10.94 12.19
C ASN A 33 34.79 -10.88 12.25
N ALA A 34 35.42 -11.82 12.96
CA ALA A 34 36.88 -11.88 13.09
C ALA A 34 37.57 -12.04 11.73
N ALA A 35 37.00 -12.82 10.82
CA ALA A 35 37.57 -13.05 9.49
C ALA A 35 37.30 -11.92 8.49
N ASN A 36 36.13 -11.28 8.54
CA ASN A 36 35.64 -10.45 7.43
C ASN A 36 35.54 -8.94 7.75
N THR A 37 35.47 -8.54 9.03
CA THR A 37 35.16 -7.14 9.40
C THR A 37 36.15 -6.15 8.79
N MET A 38 37.46 -6.45 8.81
CA MET A 38 38.47 -5.52 8.28
C MET A 38 38.40 -5.36 6.76
N GLY A 39 38.09 -6.44 6.03
CA GLY A 39 38.00 -6.40 4.57
C GLY A 39 36.67 -5.86 4.06
N MET A 40 35.56 -6.21 4.73
CA MET A 40 34.21 -5.87 4.29
C MET A 40 33.64 -4.62 4.95
N LYS A 41 34.19 -4.18 6.08
CA LYS A 41 33.65 -3.12 6.95
C LYS A 41 32.21 -3.40 7.37
N LYS A 42 31.91 -4.66 7.70
CA LYS A 42 30.60 -5.15 8.16
C LYS A 42 30.77 -5.95 9.44
N ILE A 43 29.79 -5.86 10.33
CA ILE A 43 29.74 -6.57 11.61
C ILE A 43 28.37 -7.23 11.74
N LEU A 44 28.35 -8.49 12.16
CA LEU A 44 27.15 -9.25 12.46
C LEU A 44 26.86 -9.19 13.96
N MET A 45 25.65 -8.80 14.32
CA MET A 45 25.20 -8.67 15.69
C MET A 45 24.03 -9.64 15.93
N PRO A 46 24.30 -10.83 16.49
CA PRO A 46 23.24 -11.78 16.82
C PRO A 46 22.42 -11.29 18.02
N ILE A 47 21.11 -11.20 17.85
CA ILE A 47 20.13 -10.73 18.84
C ILE A 47 19.05 -11.80 19.09
N ARG A 48 18.50 -11.84 20.31
CA ARG A 48 17.42 -12.75 20.74
C ARG A 48 16.51 -12.06 21.75
N TRP A 49 15.22 -12.41 21.77
CA TRP A 49 14.25 -11.89 22.73
C TRP A 49 14.69 -11.99 24.20
N ASN A 50 15.26 -13.12 24.62
CA ASN A 50 15.69 -13.32 26.01
C ASN A 50 16.77 -12.34 26.49
N THR A 51 17.62 -11.85 25.58
CA THR A 51 18.81 -11.06 25.93
C THR A 51 18.72 -9.61 25.49
N ASP A 52 17.95 -9.33 24.43
CA ASP A 52 17.96 -8.06 23.73
C ASP A 52 16.58 -7.37 23.73
N ALA A 53 15.52 -8.04 24.18
CA ALA A 53 14.23 -7.38 24.40
C ALA A 53 14.24 -6.62 25.74
N THR A 54 13.73 -5.39 25.72
CA THR A 54 13.53 -4.57 26.91
C THR A 54 12.10 -4.77 27.42
N PRO A 55 11.90 -5.05 28.73
CA PRO A 55 10.56 -5.11 29.29
C PRO A 55 9.77 -3.83 29.00
N SER A 56 8.63 -3.97 28.33
CA SER A 56 7.70 -2.88 28.06
C SER A 56 6.26 -3.36 28.23
N LEU A 57 5.41 -2.47 28.75
CA LEU A 57 3.96 -2.69 28.92
C LEU A 57 3.14 -2.01 27.83
N GLU A 58 3.79 -1.49 26.78
CA GLU A 58 3.16 -0.76 25.68
C GLU A 58 2.35 -1.66 24.73
N GLY A 59 2.41 -2.98 24.90
CA GLY A 59 1.68 -3.95 24.09
C GLY A 59 1.62 -5.34 24.71
N ARG A 60 1.08 -6.31 23.96
CA ARG A 60 1.08 -7.73 24.35
C ARG A 60 2.52 -8.28 24.26
N GLY A 61 2.85 -9.27 25.08
CA GLY A 61 4.24 -9.76 25.21
C GLY A 61 4.96 -10.03 23.88
N GLN A 62 4.38 -10.85 22.99
CA GLN A 62 5.00 -11.14 21.68
C GLN A 62 5.02 -9.92 20.75
N SER A 63 4.01 -9.04 20.80
CA SER A 63 3.98 -7.85 19.93
C SER A 63 5.10 -6.88 20.26
N VAL A 64 5.46 -6.75 21.55
CA VAL A 64 6.61 -5.94 22.01
C VAL A 64 7.93 -6.55 21.53
N ILE A 65 8.09 -7.87 21.62
CA ILE A 65 9.29 -8.56 21.14
C ILE A 65 9.44 -8.37 19.62
N ASN A 66 8.35 -8.49 18.89
CA ASN A 66 8.35 -8.32 17.44
C ASN A 66 8.76 -6.90 17.03
N SER A 67 8.18 -5.87 17.65
CA SER A 67 8.54 -4.48 17.32
C SER A 67 9.99 -4.16 17.68
N GLN A 68 10.48 -4.65 18.81
CA GLN A 68 11.85 -4.38 19.24
C GLN A 68 12.91 -5.12 18.41
N LEU A 69 12.63 -6.35 17.97
CA LEU A 69 13.65 -7.24 17.43
C LEU A 69 13.39 -7.75 16.01
N VAL A 70 12.16 -8.13 15.67
CA VAL A 70 11.83 -8.63 14.32
C VAL A 70 11.84 -7.50 13.31
N ASP A 71 11.25 -6.36 13.66
CA ASP A 71 11.09 -5.24 12.73
C ASP A 71 12.42 -4.53 12.43
N SER A 72 13.39 -4.66 13.33
CA SER A 72 14.69 -4.02 13.21
C SER A 72 15.85 -4.95 12.86
N CYS A 73 15.60 -6.24 12.61
CA CYS A 73 16.63 -7.17 12.12
C CYS A 73 16.87 -7.05 10.61
N ASP A 74 18.06 -7.41 10.14
CA ASP A 74 18.44 -7.47 8.72
C ASP A 74 18.39 -8.90 8.16
N LEU A 75 18.49 -9.89 9.05
CA LEU A 75 18.43 -11.33 8.75
C LEU A 75 17.76 -12.03 9.92
N LEU A 76 16.82 -12.93 9.63
CA LEU A 76 16.25 -13.85 10.61
C LEU A 76 16.79 -15.27 10.41
N ILE A 77 17.15 -15.93 11.51
CA ILE A 77 17.50 -17.36 11.54
C ILE A 77 16.51 -18.09 12.45
N GLY A 78 15.66 -18.92 11.83
CA GLY A 78 14.69 -19.77 12.51
C GLY A 78 15.25 -21.17 12.75
N ILE A 79 15.12 -21.71 13.96
CA ILE A 79 15.57 -23.07 14.27
C ILE A 79 14.46 -23.83 14.97
N PHE A 80 14.21 -25.07 14.51
CA PHE A 80 13.30 -26.00 15.17
C PHE A 80 13.94 -27.37 15.36
N ARG A 81 13.59 -28.03 16.47
CA ARG A 81 13.99 -29.42 16.76
C ARG A 81 12.79 -30.31 17.00
N THR A 82 12.27 -30.38 18.24
CA THR A 82 11.19 -31.32 18.59
C THR A 82 9.82 -30.68 18.74
N ARG A 83 9.74 -29.35 18.78
CA ARG A 83 8.51 -28.59 19.05
C ARG A 83 8.37 -27.36 18.17
N LEU A 84 7.12 -26.91 18.02
CA LEU A 84 6.80 -25.66 17.32
C LEU A 84 6.87 -24.47 18.30
N GLY A 85 6.35 -24.63 19.51
CA GLY A 85 6.33 -23.59 20.54
C GLY A 85 4.94 -23.32 21.10
N THR A 86 4.80 -22.20 21.81
CA THR A 86 3.54 -21.79 22.44
C THR A 86 2.78 -20.85 21.51
N PRO A 87 1.49 -21.11 21.23
CA PRO A 87 0.66 -20.24 20.41
C PRO A 87 0.60 -18.82 20.93
N THR A 88 0.50 -17.89 19.99
CA THR A 88 0.25 -16.47 20.23
C THR A 88 -1.14 -16.12 19.72
N PRO A 89 -1.65 -14.89 19.95
CA PRO A 89 -2.92 -14.48 19.37
C PRO A 89 -2.95 -14.50 17.84
N GLU A 90 -1.78 -14.43 17.18
CA GLU A 90 -1.65 -14.23 15.74
C GLU A 90 -1.02 -15.42 15.01
N ALA A 91 -0.41 -16.38 15.71
CA ALA A 91 0.25 -17.54 15.10
C ALA A 91 0.28 -18.78 16.01
N ASP A 92 0.58 -19.93 15.41
CA ASP A 92 0.71 -21.22 16.10
C ASP A 92 1.92 -21.26 17.06
N SER A 93 2.89 -20.36 16.90
CA SER A 93 3.88 -20.07 17.93
C SER A 93 4.52 -18.69 17.76
N GLY A 94 5.17 -18.17 18.81
CA GLY A 94 5.96 -16.93 18.73
C GLY A 94 7.06 -17.00 17.66
N THR A 95 7.78 -18.12 17.54
CA THR A 95 8.81 -18.31 16.50
C THR A 95 8.21 -18.31 15.09
N VAL A 96 7.02 -18.88 14.92
CA VAL A 96 6.28 -18.82 13.64
C VAL A 96 5.90 -17.38 13.31
N GLU A 97 5.38 -16.63 14.29
CA GLU A 97 5.03 -15.22 14.13
C GLU A 97 6.24 -14.38 13.70
N GLU A 98 7.39 -14.59 14.34
CA GLU A 98 8.66 -13.92 14.02
C GLU A 98 9.12 -14.21 12.58
N ILE A 99 9.11 -15.49 12.16
CA ILE A 99 9.51 -15.92 10.81
C ILE A 99 8.58 -15.34 9.75
N GLU A 100 7.26 -15.50 9.92
CA GLU A 100 6.29 -15.03 8.93
C GLU A 100 6.31 -13.50 8.83
N ARG A 101 6.48 -12.78 9.96
CA ARG A 101 6.60 -11.32 9.96
C ARG A 101 7.86 -10.85 9.23
N ALA A 102 9.02 -11.45 9.50
CA ALA A 102 10.27 -11.11 8.80
C ALA A 102 10.18 -11.41 7.30
N ASN A 103 9.63 -12.58 6.93
CA ASN A 103 9.44 -12.97 5.54
C ASN A 103 8.48 -12.03 4.80
N ASN A 104 7.37 -11.62 5.44
CA ASN A 104 6.42 -10.65 4.90
C ASN A 104 7.02 -9.24 4.74
N GLN A 105 8.09 -8.93 5.48
CA GLN A 105 8.88 -7.70 5.32
C GLN A 105 9.94 -7.80 4.21
N GLY A 106 10.05 -8.94 3.53
CA GLY A 106 11.05 -9.18 2.49
C GLY A 106 12.46 -9.45 3.04
N LYS A 107 12.58 -9.71 4.34
CA LYS A 107 13.88 -9.96 4.98
C LYS A 107 14.35 -11.39 4.68
N PRO A 108 15.64 -11.62 4.44
CA PRO A 108 16.19 -12.96 4.35
C PRO A 108 15.85 -13.77 5.61
N CYS A 109 15.27 -14.95 5.42
CA CYS A 109 14.94 -15.88 6.50
C CYS A 109 15.62 -17.23 6.23
N LEU A 110 16.54 -17.63 7.11
CA LEU A 110 17.18 -18.95 7.08
C LEU A 110 16.50 -19.85 8.11
N VAL A 111 15.72 -20.84 7.66
CA VAL A 111 14.98 -21.72 8.57
C VAL A 111 15.54 -23.14 8.54
N TYR A 112 15.88 -23.67 9.72
CA TYR A 112 16.54 -24.96 9.91
C TYR A 112 15.69 -25.92 10.76
N PHE A 113 15.70 -27.20 10.39
CA PHE A 113 15.05 -28.26 11.14
C PHE A 113 16.05 -29.37 11.51
N HIS A 114 16.05 -29.79 12.78
CA HIS A 114 16.73 -31.02 13.17
C HIS A 114 15.95 -32.23 12.65
N ASP A 115 16.50 -32.95 11.67
CA ASP A 115 15.81 -34.05 10.99
C ASP A 115 16.84 -35.09 10.48
N PRO A 116 16.75 -36.38 10.85
CA PRO A 116 15.70 -37.01 11.68
C PRO A 116 15.86 -36.81 13.18
N VAL A 117 14.73 -36.67 13.89
CA VAL A 117 14.68 -36.68 15.35
C VAL A 117 14.75 -38.14 15.84
N THR A 118 15.78 -38.48 16.61
CA THR A 118 16.03 -39.85 17.13
C THR A 118 15.69 -40.02 18.62
N GLU A 119 15.25 -38.96 19.28
CA GLU A 119 14.95 -38.93 20.71
C GLU A 119 13.66 -39.68 21.06
N VAL A 120 13.70 -40.40 22.19
CA VAL A 120 12.54 -41.12 22.74
C VAL A 120 11.83 -40.23 23.76
N GLY A 121 10.50 -40.13 23.68
CA GLY A 121 9.69 -39.38 24.64
C GLY A 121 9.37 -37.93 24.24
N ILE A 122 9.47 -37.59 22.95
CA ILE A 122 9.05 -36.28 22.44
C ILE A 122 7.54 -36.06 22.59
N ASP A 123 7.15 -34.79 22.77
CA ASP A 123 5.75 -34.39 22.72
C ASP A 123 5.21 -34.58 21.30
N LYS A 124 4.38 -35.61 21.12
CA LYS A 124 3.85 -36.01 19.81
C LYS A 124 2.99 -34.92 19.17
N GLU A 125 2.26 -34.14 19.96
CA GLU A 125 1.37 -33.09 19.42
C GLU A 125 2.20 -31.90 18.91
N GLN A 126 3.17 -31.45 19.70
CA GLN A 126 4.09 -30.39 19.30
C GLN A 126 4.94 -30.79 18.09
N TYR A 127 5.42 -32.03 18.06
CA TYR A 127 6.17 -32.53 16.91
C TYR A 127 5.30 -32.62 15.65
N GLN A 128 4.04 -33.05 15.78
CA GLN A 128 3.11 -33.08 14.64
C GLN A 128 2.83 -31.69 14.09
N LYS A 129 2.59 -30.69 14.95
CA LYS A 129 2.43 -29.28 14.53
C LYS A 129 3.68 -28.77 13.80
N LEU A 130 4.87 -29.11 14.30
CA LEU A 130 6.13 -28.77 13.65
C LEU A 130 6.25 -29.39 12.25
N GLN A 131 5.87 -30.66 12.07
CA GLN A 131 5.91 -31.32 10.76
C GLN A 131 4.92 -30.71 9.76
N ILE A 132 3.75 -30.23 10.21
CA ILE A 132 2.80 -29.50 9.37
C ILE A 132 3.42 -28.17 8.93
N TYR A 133 3.90 -27.38 9.88
CA TYR A 133 4.52 -26.09 9.59
C TYR A 133 5.75 -26.20 8.67
N LYS A 134 6.57 -27.24 8.85
CA LYS A 134 7.70 -27.55 7.96
C LYS A 134 7.23 -27.74 6.51
N LYS A 135 6.19 -28.52 6.29
CA LYS A 135 5.63 -28.75 4.94
C LYS A 135 5.07 -27.46 4.35
N GLU A 136 4.38 -26.65 5.16
CA GLU A 136 3.86 -25.35 4.71
C GLU A 136 4.99 -24.41 4.27
N LEU A 137 6.06 -24.27 5.07
CA LEU A 137 7.21 -23.45 4.71
C LEU A 137 7.89 -23.93 3.42
N GLN A 138 7.99 -25.25 3.22
CA GLN A 138 8.54 -25.83 1.99
C GLN A 138 7.72 -25.52 0.73
N THR A 139 6.43 -25.18 0.86
CA THR A 139 5.64 -24.67 -0.28
C THR A 139 5.91 -23.20 -0.59
N LYS A 140 6.37 -22.42 0.40
CA LYS A 140 6.64 -20.98 0.27
C LYS A 140 8.09 -20.68 -0.11
N GLY A 141 9.03 -21.56 0.26
CA GLY A 141 10.45 -21.34 0.05
C GLY A 141 11.33 -22.53 0.43
N LEU A 142 12.65 -22.31 0.43
CA LEU A 142 13.63 -23.34 0.75
C LEU A 142 14.00 -23.31 2.24
N THR A 143 13.83 -24.45 2.91
CA THR A 143 14.29 -24.71 4.29
C THR A 143 15.43 -25.72 4.25
N ASP A 144 16.31 -25.71 5.26
CA ASP A 144 17.39 -26.71 5.36
C ASP A 144 17.22 -27.62 6.58
N ASN A 145 17.78 -28.82 6.51
CA ASN A 145 17.78 -29.81 7.58
C ASN A 145 19.20 -30.03 8.09
N TYR A 146 19.36 -30.41 9.36
CA TYR A 146 20.65 -30.88 9.88
C TYR A 146 20.44 -32.10 10.79
N ASN A 147 21.41 -32.99 10.81
CA ASN A 147 21.39 -34.20 11.63
C ASN A 147 22.37 -34.16 12.81
N SER A 148 23.28 -33.18 12.84
CA SER A 148 24.27 -32.98 13.90
C SER A 148 24.61 -31.51 14.09
N LEU A 149 25.11 -31.16 15.28
CA LEU A 149 25.55 -29.80 15.59
C LEU A 149 26.76 -29.36 14.74
N ASP A 150 27.62 -30.30 14.33
CA ASP A 150 28.76 -30.01 13.45
C ASP A 150 28.31 -29.65 12.04
N GLU A 151 27.35 -30.41 11.47
CA GLU A 151 26.74 -30.08 10.19
C GLU A 151 26.04 -28.72 10.24
N PHE A 152 25.27 -28.46 11.32
CA PHE A 152 24.60 -27.18 11.51
C PHE A 152 25.59 -26.02 11.56
N ARG A 153 26.72 -26.19 12.25
CA ARG A 153 27.78 -25.18 12.35
C ARG A 153 28.35 -24.80 10.99
N ASP A 154 28.66 -25.79 10.15
CA ASP A 154 29.22 -25.54 8.81
C ASP A 154 28.20 -24.87 7.89
N LYS A 155 26.94 -25.33 7.92
CA LYS A 155 25.84 -24.76 7.13
C LYS A 155 25.57 -23.29 7.49
N VAL A 156 25.41 -22.99 8.78
CA VAL A 156 25.11 -21.63 9.25
C VAL A 156 26.20 -20.65 8.83
N TYR A 157 27.48 -21.02 8.97
CA TYR A 157 28.59 -20.14 8.57
C TYR A 157 28.55 -19.82 7.07
N GLY A 158 28.35 -20.84 6.24
CA GLY A 158 28.25 -20.67 4.78
C GLY A 158 27.06 -19.82 4.37
N HIS A 159 25.87 -20.10 4.92
CA HIS A 159 24.64 -19.39 4.58
C HIS A 159 24.66 -17.93 5.06
N ILE A 160 25.12 -17.65 6.27
CA ILE A 160 25.32 -16.27 6.76
C ILE A 160 26.24 -15.51 5.81
N SER A 161 27.37 -16.10 5.42
CA SER A 161 28.31 -15.46 4.51
C SER A 161 27.66 -15.11 3.16
N SER A 162 26.88 -16.04 2.59
CA SER A 162 26.16 -15.83 1.32
C SER A 162 25.14 -14.70 1.42
N VAL A 163 24.32 -14.68 2.48
CA VAL A 163 23.32 -13.64 2.69
C VAL A 163 23.98 -12.27 2.86
N VAL A 164 25.04 -12.18 3.67
CA VAL A 164 25.74 -10.90 3.89
C VAL A 164 26.40 -10.39 2.61
N HIS A 165 26.95 -11.28 1.78
CA HIS A 165 27.45 -10.89 0.46
C HIS A 165 26.33 -10.35 -0.44
N LYS A 166 25.17 -11.00 -0.47
CA LYS A 166 24.01 -10.55 -1.25
C LYS A 166 23.54 -9.16 -0.79
N LEU A 167 23.28 -8.99 0.51
CA LEU A 167 22.89 -7.71 1.11
C LEU A 167 23.93 -6.61 0.81
N SER A 168 25.22 -6.96 0.77
CA SER A 168 26.27 -6.00 0.44
C SER A 168 26.33 -5.62 -1.04
N GLN A 169 25.89 -6.47 -1.98
CA GLN A 169 25.84 -6.13 -3.39
C GLN A 169 24.65 -5.24 -3.70
N GLU A 170 23.47 -5.56 -3.15
CA GLU A 170 22.26 -4.74 -3.25
C GLU A 170 22.52 -3.31 -2.74
N ASP A 171 23.23 -3.18 -1.60
CA ASP A 171 23.71 -1.91 -1.04
C ASP A 171 24.60 -1.10 -2.01
N LYS A 172 25.48 -1.78 -2.76
CA LYS A 172 26.42 -1.13 -3.70
C LYS A 172 25.72 -0.69 -4.96
N GLU A 173 24.85 -1.54 -5.52
CA GLU A 173 24.05 -1.25 -6.70
C GLU A 173 23.12 -0.06 -6.46
N ARG A 174 22.45 -0.03 -5.30
CA ARG A 174 21.62 1.11 -4.88
C ARG A 174 22.42 2.42 -4.86
N ARG A 175 23.61 2.42 -4.24
CA ARG A 175 24.47 3.62 -4.18
C ARG A 175 25.02 4.04 -5.54
N ALA A 176 25.35 3.09 -6.40
CA ALA A 176 25.79 3.38 -7.76
C ALA A 176 24.66 4.06 -8.56
N ALA A 177 23.43 3.54 -8.46
CA ALA A 177 22.26 4.13 -9.09
C ALA A 177 21.93 5.53 -8.55
N GLU A 178 22.04 5.74 -7.23
CA GLU A 178 21.87 7.07 -6.60
C GLU A 178 22.93 8.09 -7.08
N GLN A 179 24.15 7.63 -7.31
CA GLN A 179 25.25 8.49 -7.76
C GLN A 179 25.18 8.78 -9.26
N GLU A 180 24.74 7.81 -10.07
CA GLU A 180 24.44 7.99 -11.49
C GLU A 180 23.26 8.97 -11.67
N ALA A 181 22.19 8.82 -10.91
CA ALA A 181 21.06 9.76 -10.90
C ALA A 181 21.50 11.20 -10.56
N LYS A 182 22.37 11.38 -9.55
CA LYS A 182 22.94 12.69 -9.21
C LYS A 182 23.81 13.29 -10.32
N LEU A 183 24.59 12.46 -11.03
CA LEU A 183 25.43 12.90 -12.16
C LEU A 183 24.56 13.29 -13.36
N THR A 184 23.49 12.54 -13.64
CA THR A 184 22.52 12.86 -14.67
C THR A 184 21.75 14.14 -14.34
N GLU A 185 21.34 14.35 -13.09
CA GLU A 185 20.70 15.58 -12.61
C GLU A 185 21.62 16.81 -12.76
N GLN A 186 22.92 16.67 -12.48
CA GLN A 186 23.91 17.74 -12.67
C GLN A 186 24.19 18.05 -14.15
N ALA A 187 24.13 17.05 -15.03
CA ALA A 187 24.35 17.22 -16.47
C ALA A 187 23.20 17.97 -17.17
N ILE A 188 22.01 18.01 -16.57
CA ILE A 188 20.81 18.64 -17.15
C ILE A 188 20.65 20.12 -16.73
N GLY A 189 21.57 20.66 -15.91
CA GLY A 189 21.67 22.11 -15.67
C GLY A 189 20.54 22.74 -14.87
N LEU A 190 19.81 21.97 -14.05
CA LEU A 190 18.89 22.53 -13.06
C LEU A 190 19.69 23.05 -11.85
N PRO A 191 19.54 24.33 -11.45
CA PRO A 191 20.27 24.88 -10.31
C PRO A 191 19.72 24.30 -9.00
N VAL A 192 20.58 23.59 -8.26
CA VAL A 192 20.29 23.14 -6.90
C VAL A 192 20.36 24.36 -5.97
N GLN A 193 19.21 24.92 -5.61
CA GLN A 193 19.13 25.74 -4.40
C GLN A 193 19.12 24.81 -3.19
N THR A 194 20.24 24.78 -2.48
CA THR A 194 20.37 24.10 -1.18
C THR A 194 19.72 24.98 -0.12
N ILE A 195 18.53 24.62 0.31
CA ILE A 195 17.98 25.06 1.60
C ILE A 195 18.72 24.26 2.68
N PRO A 196 19.28 24.90 3.73
CA PRO A 196 20.02 24.18 4.75
C PRO A 196 19.08 23.29 5.56
N THR A 197 19.21 21.98 5.36
CA THR A 197 18.51 20.94 6.12
C THR A 197 19.40 20.49 7.27
N THR A 198 19.00 20.82 8.50
CA THR A 198 19.47 20.10 9.69
C THR A 198 18.86 18.70 9.67
N PHE A 199 19.72 17.68 9.56
CA PHE A 199 19.33 16.27 9.44
C PHE A 199 18.61 15.74 10.69
N ASN A 200 17.48 15.08 10.48
CA ASN A 200 17.21 13.75 11.03
C ASN A 200 17.09 12.80 9.82
N THR A 201 17.74 11.65 9.89
CA THR A 201 17.93 10.70 8.77
C THR A 201 16.64 10.15 8.17
N GLU A 202 16.56 10.19 6.83
CA GLU A 202 15.92 9.21 5.92
C GLU A 202 14.39 9.15 5.75
N ILE A 203 13.68 10.27 5.62
CA ILE A 203 12.35 10.26 4.95
C ILE A 203 12.56 10.53 3.46
N SER A 204 12.21 9.56 2.61
CA SER A 204 12.26 9.71 1.16
C SER A 204 11.06 9.05 0.50
N PHE A 205 10.46 9.76 -0.45
CA PHE A 205 9.36 9.26 -1.27
C PHE A 205 9.74 9.17 -2.76
N LYS A 206 11.03 9.12 -3.12
CA LYS A 206 11.45 9.10 -4.53
C LYS A 206 11.06 7.81 -5.25
N THR A 207 11.05 6.69 -4.54
CA THR A 207 10.62 5.39 -5.04
C THR A 207 9.58 4.77 -4.12
N LEU A 208 8.78 3.85 -4.65
CA LEU A 208 7.78 3.15 -3.85
C LEU A 208 8.43 2.41 -2.66
N SER A 209 9.58 1.75 -2.87
CA SER A 209 10.28 1.02 -1.80
C SER A 209 10.78 1.96 -0.70
N GLU A 210 11.31 3.12 -1.07
CA GLU A 210 11.75 4.15 -0.10
C GLU A 210 10.57 4.69 0.69
N ALA A 211 9.43 4.96 0.03
CA ALA A 211 8.24 5.44 0.73
C ALA A 211 7.68 4.40 1.71
N GLN A 212 7.64 3.14 1.29
CA GLN A 212 7.22 2.05 2.17
C GLN A 212 8.14 1.88 3.38
N THR A 213 9.46 2.06 3.18
CA THR A 213 10.43 2.01 4.27
C THR A 213 10.26 3.22 5.20
N SER A 214 10.20 4.42 4.64
CA SER A 214 10.05 5.67 5.38
C SER A 214 8.78 5.66 6.23
N VAL A 215 7.63 5.31 5.66
CA VAL A 215 6.36 5.26 6.39
C VAL A 215 6.38 4.19 7.49
N LYS A 216 6.98 3.02 7.25
CA LYS A 216 7.14 2.01 8.32
C LYS A 216 7.98 2.55 9.48
N THR A 217 9.12 3.16 9.17
CA THR A 217 9.99 3.79 10.18
C THR A 217 9.25 4.88 10.97
N LEU A 218 8.42 5.67 10.29
CA LEU A 218 7.61 6.70 10.94
C LEU A 218 6.56 6.07 11.87
N LEU A 219 5.89 5.00 11.48
CA LEU A 219 4.91 4.33 12.32
C LEU A 219 5.51 3.79 13.64
N ASP A 220 6.79 3.43 13.63
CA ASP A 220 7.53 2.97 14.81
C ASP A 220 8.21 4.11 15.60
N SER A 221 8.20 5.34 15.07
CA SER A 221 8.84 6.51 15.66
C SER A 221 7.90 7.24 16.62
N ARG A 222 8.42 7.62 17.80
CA ARG A 222 7.72 8.50 18.76
C ARG A 222 7.34 9.86 18.15
N PHE A 223 8.11 10.34 17.18
CA PHE A 223 7.86 11.59 16.46
C PHE A 223 7.28 11.36 15.07
N GLY A 224 6.92 10.12 14.72
CA GLY A 224 6.55 9.75 13.37
C GLY A 224 5.38 10.53 12.77
N VAL A 225 4.37 10.86 13.58
CA VAL A 225 3.27 11.72 13.16
C VAL A 225 3.77 13.12 12.81
N GLN A 226 4.59 13.74 13.68
CA GLN A 226 5.13 15.07 13.44
C GLN A 226 6.06 15.10 12.22
N ASP A 227 6.94 14.10 12.11
CA ASP A 227 7.87 13.98 10.98
C ASP A 227 7.11 13.73 9.66
N MET A 228 6.00 13.00 9.71
CA MET A 228 5.11 12.80 8.56
C MET A 228 4.35 14.08 8.19
N GLU A 229 3.88 14.86 9.17
CA GLU A 229 3.30 16.19 8.95
C GLU A 229 4.29 17.11 8.25
N ASP A 230 5.54 17.16 8.72
CA ASP A 230 6.60 17.97 8.11
C ASP A 230 6.88 17.50 6.66
N ALA A 231 6.93 16.19 6.42
CA ALA A 231 7.12 15.63 5.09
C ALA A 231 5.92 15.92 4.15
N LYS A 232 4.69 15.87 4.67
CA LYS A 232 3.46 16.26 3.98
C LYS A 232 3.54 17.74 3.56
N GLU A 233 3.90 18.65 4.46
CA GLU A 233 4.03 20.07 4.15
C GLU A 233 5.07 20.34 3.05
N GLN A 234 6.22 19.66 3.11
CA GLN A 234 7.27 19.78 2.09
C GLN A 234 6.77 19.33 0.71
N GLU A 235 6.06 18.21 0.66
CA GLU A 235 5.52 17.67 -0.59
C GLU A 235 4.40 18.54 -1.17
N ILE A 236 3.49 19.05 -0.34
CA ILE A 236 2.47 20.02 -0.77
C ILE A 236 3.14 21.28 -1.32
N ALA A 237 4.12 21.85 -0.61
CA ALA A 237 4.83 23.04 -1.06
C ALA A 237 5.57 22.79 -2.39
N ARG A 238 6.16 21.61 -2.56
CA ARG A 238 6.83 21.21 -3.80
C ARG A 238 5.86 21.09 -4.97
N ILE A 239 4.70 20.46 -4.78
CA ILE A 239 3.68 20.36 -5.85
C ILE A 239 3.11 21.75 -6.17
N GLN A 240 2.85 22.57 -5.16
CA GLN A 240 2.36 23.93 -5.34
C GLN A 240 3.35 24.82 -6.11
N SER A 241 4.65 24.70 -5.84
CA SER A 241 5.66 25.45 -6.58
C SER A 241 5.67 25.08 -8.07
N VAL A 242 5.50 23.80 -8.41
CA VAL A 242 5.33 23.33 -9.79
C VAL A 242 4.07 23.91 -10.41
N LEU A 243 2.92 23.86 -9.73
CA LEU A 243 1.64 24.41 -10.20
C LEU A 243 1.70 25.93 -10.50
N THR A 244 2.60 26.64 -9.84
CA THR A 244 2.85 28.09 -10.03
C THR A 244 4.09 28.40 -10.87
N SER A 245 4.75 27.39 -11.45
CA SER A 245 5.96 27.58 -12.24
C SER A 245 5.71 28.40 -13.51
N PRO A 246 6.68 29.20 -13.98
CA PRO A 246 6.55 29.95 -15.23
C PRO A 246 6.26 29.06 -16.45
N GLU A 247 6.82 27.85 -16.45
CA GLU A 247 6.66 26.84 -17.50
C GLU A 247 5.21 26.37 -17.60
N LEU A 248 4.60 25.97 -16.47
CA LEU A 248 3.18 25.60 -16.46
C LEU A 248 2.26 26.81 -16.66
N ALA A 249 2.63 27.99 -16.17
CA ALA A 249 1.86 29.21 -16.41
C ALA A 249 1.72 29.52 -17.91
N GLU A 250 2.79 29.31 -18.69
CA GLU A 250 2.75 29.45 -20.15
C GLU A 250 1.87 28.37 -20.81
N LEU A 251 1.87 27.14 -20.31
CA LEU A 251 0.97 26.10 -20.84
C LEU A 251 -0.50 26.38 -20.50
N PHE A 252 -0.79 26.88 -19.30
CA PHE A 252 -2.15 27.27 -18.87
C PHE A 252 -2.70 28.51 -19.59
N SER A 253 -1.83 29.33 -20.18
CA SER A 253 -2.23 30.49 -20.98
C SER A 253 -2.78 30.12 -22.36
N ARG A 254 -2.51 28.88 -22.82
CA ARG A 254 -2.90 28.38 -24.14
C ARG A 254 -4.29 27.72 -24.10
N GLN A 255 -4.89 27.55 -25.27
CA GLN A 255 -6.09 26.72 -25.41
C GLN A 255 -5.73 25.24 -25.19
N PRO A 256 -6.60 24.44 -24.56
CA PRO A 256 -6.36 23.02 -24.37
C PRO A 256 -6.33 22.31 -25.73
N SER A 257 -5.28 21.51 -25.97
CA SER A 257 -5.09 20.74 -27.19
C SER A 257 -4.47 19.37 -26.89
N VAL A 258 -4.45 18.50 -27.90
CA VAL A 258 -3.79 17.18 -27.84
C VAL A 258 -2.27 17.27 -27.73
N GLU A 259 -1.66 18.46 -27.86
CA GLU A 259 -0.24 18.66 -27.56
C GLU A 259 -0.02 19.21 -26.14
N THR A 260 -0.91 20.09 -25.65
CA THR A 260 -0.70 20.78 -24.37
C THR A 260 -1.19 19.97 -23.17
N ILE A 261 -2.33 19.30 -23.28
CA ILE A 261 -2.91 18.54 -22.17
C ILE A 261 -2.05 17.35 -21.73
N PRO A 262 -1.51 16.51 -22.64
CA PRO A 262 -0.64 15.42 -22.22
C PRO A 262 0.63 15.91 -21.52
N ALA A 263 1.22 17.01 -21.98
CA ALA A 263 2.40 17.60 -21.36
C ALA A 263 2.11 18.11 -19.94
N ILE A 264 0.96 18.77 -19.74
CA ILE A 264 0.52 19.22 -18.41
C ILE A 264 0.29 18.00 -17.50
N ALA A 265 -0.44 16.99 -17.97
CA ALA A 265 -0.72 15.78 -17.20
C ALA A 265 0.59 15.10 -16.73
N GLN A 266 1.56 14.91 -17.63
CA GLN A 266 2.86 14.33 -17.31
C GLN A 266 3.66 15.14 -16.28
N ILE A 267 3.65 16.48 -16.37
CA ILE A 267 4.32 17.34 -15.37
C ILE A 267 3.66 17.16 -14.00
N LEU A 268 2.33 17.17 -13.94
CA LEU A 268 1.58 17.02 -12.69
C LEU A 268 1.76 15.61 -12.10
N GLU A 269 1.78 14.57 -12.92
CA GLU A 269 2.03 13.19 -12.49
C GLU A 269 3.43 13.00 -11.95
N ALA A 270 4.45 13.50 -12.66
CA ALA A 270 5.84 13.46 -12.20
C ALA A 270 5.98 14.22 -10.88
N ALA A 271 5.36 15.40 -10.77
CA ALA A 271 5.36 16.17 -9.54
C ALA A 271 4.60 15.47 -8.41
N THR A 272 3.54 14.71 -8.68
CA THR A 272 2.72 14.08 -7.62
C THR A 272 3.21 12.67 -7.24
N THR A 273 4.01 12.03 -8.09
CA THR A 273 4.48 10.64 -7.91
C THR A 273 5.06 10.36 -6.51
N PRO A 274 5.92 11.22 -5.92
CA PRO A 274 6.43 10.94 -4.57
C PRO A 274 5.32 10.92 -3.50
N SER A 275 4.39 11.88 -3.55
CA SER A 275 3.21 11.89 -2.68
C SER A 275 2.31 10.67 -2.91
N MET A 276 2.17 10.18 -4.15
CA MET A 276 1.47 8.91 -4.44
C MET A 276 2.15 7.74 -3.72
N TYR A 277 3.47 7.62 -3.77
CA TYR A 277 4.18 6.56 -3.06
C TYR A 277 4.00 6.65 -1.54
N ALA A 278 4.00 7.85 -0.96
CA ALA A 278 3.73 8.07 0.46
C ALA A 278 2.32 7.60 0.84
N LEU A 279 1.27 8.08 0.14
CA LEU A 279 -0.11 7.71 0.45
C LEU A 279 -0.41 6.23 0.18
N ALA A 280 0.24 5.63 -0.83
CA ALA A 280 0.16 4.19 -1.05
C ALA A 280 0.72 3.42 0.16
N ALA A 281 1.85 3.85 0.70
CA ALA A 281 2.45 3.25 1.88
C ALA A 281 1.61 3.48 3.14
N ILE A 282 1.07 4.68 3.35
CA ILE A 282 0.17 4.99 4.48
C ILE A 282 -1.09 4.13 4.40
N GLY A 283 -1.79 4.13 3.27
CA GLY A 283 -3.00 3.32 3.07
C GLY A 283 -2.77 1.82 3.28
N ARG A 284 -1.53 1.34 3.08
CA ARG A 284 -1.15 -0.04 3.34
C ARG A 284 -0.79 -0.30 4.81
N TYR A 285 0.04 0.54 5.42
CA TYR A 285 0.71 0.23 6.68
C TYR A 285 0.18 1.00 7.89
N ALA A 286 -0.25 2.25 7.73
CA ALA A 286 -0.64 3.10 8.85
C ALA A 286 -1.92 2.64 9.55
N ASP A 287 -2.05 2.94 10.84
CA ASP A 287 -3.23 2.62 11.62
C ASP A 287 -4.40 3.53 11.24
N GLU A 288 -5.46 2.93 10.71
CA GLU A 288 -6.66 3.64 10.27
C GLU A 288 -7.57 4.09 11.43
N THR A 289 -7.21 3.74 12.67
CA THR A 289 -7.90 4.18 13.88
C THR A 289 -7.25 5.40 14.52
N SER A 290 -6.03 5.76 14.10
CA SER A 290 -5.35 6.97 14.55
C SER A 290 -5.94 8.22 13.88
N PRO A 291 -6.52 9.15 14.65
CA PRO A 291 -7.03 10.41 14.12
C PRO A 291 -5.95 11.24 13.40
N GLU A 292 -4.70 11.16 13.86
CA GLU A 292 -3.58 11.90 13.30
C GLU A 292 -3.24 11.40 11.89
N TRP A 293 -3.17 10.08 11.68
CA TRP A 293 -2.91 9.52 10.35
C TRP A 293 -4.08 9.73 9.39
N LEU A 294 -5.31 9.70 9.89
CA LEU A 294 -6.51 10.07 9.12
C LEU A 294 -6.42 11.54 8.68
N ASP A 295 -6.10 12.44 9.61
CA ASP A 295 -5.99 13.88 9.32
C ASP A 295 -4.87 14.18 8.33
N ILE A 296 -3.69 13.57 8.49
CA ILE A 296 -2.56 13.72 7.56
C ILE A 296 -2.98 13.44 6.11
N VAL A 297 -3.60 12.29 5.85
CA VAL A 297 -3.98 11.93 4.46
C VAL A 297 -5.14 12.78 3.96
N GLY A 298 -6.06 13.11 4.85
CA GLY A 298 -7.21 13.93 4.55
C GLY A 298 -6.80 15.35 4.14
N ASP A 299 -5.99 16.02 4.97
CA ASP A 299 -5.47 17.38 4.72
C ASP A 299 -4.60 17.42 3.47
N TRP A 300 -3.78 16.39 3.24
CA TRP A 300 -2.92 16.31 2.08
C TRP A 300 -3.72 16.27 0.76
N ILE A 301 -4.75 15.43 0.71
CA ILE A 301 -5.64 15.36 -0.45
C ILE A 301 -6.44 16.66 -0.56
N GLU A 302 -7.00 17.15 0.54
CA GLU A 302 -7.83 18.37 0.58
C GLU A 302 -7.08 19.58 0.00
N ARG A 303 -5.88 19.87 0.49
CA ARG A 303 -5.10 21.05 0.07
C ARG A 303 -4.63 21.00 -1.38
N LEU A 304 -4.47 19.81 -1.94
CA LEU A 304 -4.18 19.60 -3.37
C LEU A 304 -5.44 19.50 -4.24
N SER A 305 -6.62 19.56 -3.62
CA SER A 305 -7.94 19.51 -4.27
C SER A 305 -8.70 20.83 -4.21
N THR A 306 -8.34 21.73 -3.30
CA THR A 306 -8.99 23.03 -3.15
C THR A 306 -8.68 23.93 -4.34
N ARG A 307 -9.73 24.32 -5.06
CA ARG A 307 -9.64 25.21 -6.22
C ARG A 307 -9.33 26.63 -5.77
N LYS A 308 -8.42 27.29 -6.48
CA LYS A 308 -8.18 28.73 -6.33
C LYS A 308 -8.73 29.42 -7.57
N ILE A 309 -9.61 30.40 -7.39
CA ILE A 309 -10.12 31.18 -8.52
C ILE A 309 -9.00 32.08 -9.05
N GLU A 310 -8.49 31.76 -10.23
CA GLU A 310 -7.44 32.53 -10.89
C GLU A 310 -7.45 32.35 -12.41
N GLY A 311 -6.93 33.35 -13.12
CA GLY A 311 -6.76 33.31 -14.57
C GLY A 311 -8.01 33.63 -15.40
N TYR A 312 -7.80 33.76 -16.72
CA TYR A 312 -8.86 34.07 -17.68
C TYR A 312 -9.67 32.82 -18.09
N TYR A 313 -8.99 31.68 -18.24
CA TYR A 313 -9.64 30.42 -18.57
C TYR A 313 -10.06 29.68 -17.31
N LYS A 314 -11.24 29.04 -17.34
CA LYS A 314 -11.73 28.23 -16.21
C LYS A 314 -10.99 26.89 -16.09
N TRP A 315 -10.61 26.25 -17.20
CA TRP A 315 -10.08 24.88 -17.17
C TRP A 315 -8.78 24.68 -16.36
N PRO A 316 -7.83 25.63 -16.28
CA PRO A 316 -6.65 25.47 -15.42
C PRO A 316 -7.01 25.33 -13.94
N ILE A 317 -8.06 26.04 -13.47
CA ILE A 317 -8.55 25.94 -12.09
C ILE A 317 -8.91 24.49 -11.74
N TYR A 318 -9.47 23.77 -12.70
CA TYR A 318 -9.90 22.40 -12.54
C TYR A 318 -8.75 21.40 -12.67
N ILE A 319 -7.92 21.48 -13.71
CA ILE A 319 -6.82 20.51 -13.89
C ILE A 319 -5.75 20.64 -12.80
N LYS A 320 -5.63 21.82 -12.16
CA LYS A 320 -4.74 22.02 -11.01
C LYS A 320 -5.10 21.16 -9.80
N THR A 321 -6.30 20.58 -9.74
CA THR A 321 -6.70 19.60 -8.70
C THR A 321 -6.39 18.15 -9.08
N TYR A 322 -5.78 17.91 -10.25
CA TYR A 322 -5.34 16.58 -10.69
C TYR A 322 -4.40 15.88 -9.70
N PRO A 323 -3.44 16.57 -9.03
CA PRO A 323 -2.68 15.96 -7.94
C PRO A 323 -3.57 15.36 -6.84
N GLY A 324 -4.62 16.06 -6.41
CA GLY A 324 -5.58 15.56 -5.43
C GLY A 324 -6.33 14.30 -5.91
N LEU A 325 -6.70 14.26 -7.20
CA LEU A 325 -7.32 13.06 -7.82
C LEU A 325 -6.36 11.86 -7.81
N LEU A 326 -5.08 12.06 -8.18
CA LEU A 326 -4.07 11.00 -8.17
C LEU A 326 -3.87 10.44 -6.75
N LEU A 327 -3.84 11.32 -5.75
CA LEU A 327 -3.72 10.94 -4.35
C LEU A 327 -4.95 10.18 -3.83
N LEU A 328 -6.16 10.61 -4.21
CA LEU A 328 -7.40 9.90 -3.88
C LEU A 328 -7.39 8.47 -4.43
N TYR A 329 -7.05 8.27 -5.71
CA TYR A 329 -6.97 6.94 -6.30
C TYR A 329 -5.89 6.07 -5.65
N THR A 330 -4.73 6.67 -5.40
CA THR A 330 -3.60 5.96 -4.80
C THR A 330 -3.92 5.48 -3.39
N LEU A 331 -4.37 6.38 -2.52
CA LEU A 331 -4.78 6.04 -1.16
C LEU A 331 -5.93 5.06 -1.17
N GLY A 332 -6.95 5.32 -1.99
CA GLY A 332 -8.18 4.55 -1.98
C GLY A 332 -7.97 3.10 -2.41
N ILE A 333 -7.24 2.86 -3.49
CA ILE A 333 -6.91 1.50 -3.94
C ILE A 333 -6.02 0.81 -2.89
N SER A 334 -5.01 1.49 -2.34
CA SER A 334 -4.12 0.89 -1.34
C SER A 334 -4.85 0.52 -0.05
N ALA A 335 -5.67 1.44 0.47
CA ALA A 335 -6.46 1.28 1.68
C ALA A 335 -7.52 0.18 1.52
N LEU A 336 -8.23 0.14 0.39
CA LEU A 336 -9.16 -0.97 0.09
C LEU A 336 -8.46 -2.31 0.06
N ARG A 337 -7.30 -2.42 -0.60
CA ARG A 337 -6.55 -3.68 -0.64
C ARG A 337 -6.08 -4.12 0.75
N ALA A 338 -5.76 -3.15 1.61
CA ALA A 338 -5.43 -3.38 3.01
C ALA A 338 -6.67 -3.52 3.92
N GLY A 339 -7.89 -3.43 3.39
CA GLY A 339 -9.13 -3.44 4.18
C GLY A 339 -9.21 -2.34 5.24
N LYS A 340 -8.55 -1.21 4.98
CA LYS A 340 -8.49 -0.03 5.86
C LYS A 340 -9.46 1.04 5.41
N ILE A 341 -10.75 0.81 5.63
CA ILE A 341 -11.84 1.61 5.08
C ILE A 341 -11.98 2.99 5.75
N ASN A 342 -11.48 3.20 6.96
CA ASN A 342 -11.57 4.49 7.65
C ASN A 342 -10.80 5.59 6.92
N PHE A 343 -9.70 5.29 6.23
CA PHE A 343 -9.03 6.26 5.36
C PHE A 343 -9.94 6.78 4.24
N LEU A 344 -10.74 5.89 3.63
CA LEU A 344 -11.74 6.31 2.66
C LEU A 344 -12.86 7.11 3.33
N LYS A 345 -13.31 6.68 4.51
CA LYS A 345 -14.36 7.38 5.25
C LYS A 345 -13.95 8.80 5.58
N GLU A 346 -12.72 9.00 6.03
CA GLU A 346 -12.14 10.31 6.31
C GLU A 346 -12.17 11.20 5.06
N VAL A 347 -11.49 10.79 3.99
CA VAL A 347 -11.36 11.60 2.77
C VAL A 347 -12.72 11.89 2.13
N THR A 348 -13.61 10.90 2.09
CA THR A 348 -14.94 11.09 1.49
C THR A 348 -15.85 11.95 2.36
N SER A 349 -15.62 12.06 3.67
CA SER A 349 -16.45 12.89 4.56
C SER A 349 -16.02 14.35 4.60
N ARG A 350 -14.81 14.67 4.12
CA ARG A 350 -14.30 16.04 4.08
C ARG A 350 -15.12 16.95 3.20
N GLN A 351 -15.17 18.22 3.60
CA GLN A 351 -15.82 19.28 2.87
C GLN A 351 -14.79 20.38 2.56
N VAL A 352 -14.92 20.96 1.39
CA VAL A 352 -14.13 22.11 0.95
C VAL A 352 -15.06 23.23 0.56
N TYR A 353 -14.63 24.47 0.82
CA TYR A 353 -15.36 25.64 0.40
C TYR A 353 -15.29 25.79 -1.12
N SER A 354 -16.44 25.94 -1.77
CA SER A 354 -16.51 26.21 -3.20
C SER A 354 -16.88 27.66 -3.45
N ASP A 355 -15.90 28.47 -3.82
CA ASP A 355 -16.11 29.86 -4.21
C ASP A 355 -17.15 30.02 -5.35
N GLU A 356 -17.25 29.05 -6.27
CA GLU A 356 -18.21 29.06 -7.39
C GLU A 356 -19.68 28.98 -6.94
N TYR A 357 -19.94 28.31 -5.81
CA TYR A 357 -21.28 28.10 -5.26
C TYR A 357 -21.51 28.87 -3.95
N ASN A 358 -20.46 29.50 -3.41
CA ASN A 358 -20.47 30.21 -2.14
C ASN A 358 -21.02 29.33 -1.00
N SER A 359 -20.62 28.06 -0.99
CA SER A 359 -21.05 27.06 0.00
C SER A 359 -20.01 25.95 0.13
N ASP A 360 -20.05 25.26 1.26
CA ASP A 360 -19.28 24.03 1.46
C ASP A 360 -19.83 22.91 0.58
N THR A 361 -18.92 22.14 0.00
CA THR A 361 -19.23 20.96 -0.82
C THR A 361 -18.32 19.81 -0.44
N PHE A 362 -18.75 18.58 -0.66
CA PHE A 362 -17.89 17.42 -0.39
C PHE A 362 -16.62 17.47 -1.24
N LEU A 363 -15.49 17.09 -0.65
CA LEU A 363 -14.18 17.04 -1.30
C LEU A 363 -14.21 16.25 -2.61
N LEU A 364 -14.98 15.15 -2.67
CA LEU A 364 -15.15 14.36 -3.89
C LEU A 364 -15.69 15.16 -5.08
N ASN A 365 -16.46 16.22 -4.87
CA ASN A 365 -16.93 17.09 -5.96
C ASN A 365 -15.80 17.97 -6.51
N ALA A 366 -14.79 18.30 -5.70
CA ALA A 366 -13.65 19.09 -6.14
C ALA A 366 -12.71 18.29 -7.07
N ILE A 367 -12.61 16.99 -6.82
CA ILE A 367 -11.76 16.03 -7.54
C ILE A 367 -12.54 14.95 -8.29
N ASP A 368 -13.80 15.22 -8.67
CA ASP A 368 -14.50 14.35 -9.62
C ASP A 368 -13.74 14.36 -10.96
N PRO A 369 -13.45 13.20 -11.58
CA PRO A 369 -12.73 13.12 -12.85
C PRO A 369 -13.30 14.02 -13.96
N ARG A 370 -14.62 14.22 -14.01
CA ARG A 370 -15.29 15.09 -15.00
C ARG A 370 -15.03 16.56 -14.74
N TYR A 371 -14.83 16.93 -13.48
CA TYR A 371 -14.48 18.28 -13.11
C TYR A 371 -12.99 18.50 -13.28
N VAL A 372 -12.11 17.63 -12.77
CA VAL A 372 -10.65 17.72 -12.92
C VAL A 372 -10.27 17.89 -14.40
N PHE A 373 -10.78 17.01 -15.25
CA PHE A 373 -10.61 17.09 -16.71
C PHE A 373 -11.81 17.75 -17.38
N TYR A 374 -12.11 18.98 -16.94
CA TYR A 374 -13.29 19.77 -17.31
C TYR A 374 -13.60 19.76 -18.81
N ARG A 375 -14.87 19.48 -19.17
CA ARG A 375 -15.37 19.38 -20.55
C ARG A 375 -14.67 18.25 -21.33
N ASN A 376 -14.08 18.57 -22.48
CA ASN A 376 -13.48 17.59 -23.40
C ASN A 376 -12.00 17.37 -23.12
N ILE A 377 -11.44 17.93 -22.03
CA ILE A 377 -10.01 17.78 -21.71
C ILE A 377 -9.67 16.31 -21.46
N SER A 378 -10.59 15.54 -20.89
CA SER A 378 -10.40 14.10 -20.68
C SER A 378 -10.05 13.35 -21.98
N GLN A 379 -10.62 13.77 -23.11
CA GLN A 379 -10.36 13.19 -24.43
C GLN A 379 -9.00 13.59 -25.02
N MET A 380 -8.34 14.59 -24.43
CA MET A 380 -7.05 15.14 -24.89
C MET A 380 -5.87 14.66 -24.04
N ILE A 381 -6.10 13.84 -23.00
CA ILE A 381 -5.06 13.33 -22.10
C ILE A 381 -4.03 12.50 -22.88
N GLU A 382 -4.49 11.71 -23.84
CA GLU A 382 -3.65 10.94 -24.74
C GLU A 382 -4.18 10.99 -26.17
N PRO A 383 -3.30 10.96 -27.20
CA PRO A 383 -3.73 10.86 -28.58
C PRO A 383 -4.61 9.61 -28.82
N GLY A 384 -5.78 9.79 -29.43
CA GLY A 384 -6.72 8.70 -29.71
C GLY A 384 -7.78 8.47 -28.64
N PHE A 385 -7.82 9.30 -27.58
CA PHE A 385 -8.81 9.20 -26.50
C PHE A 385 -10.16 9.83 -26.84
N GLU A 386 -10.33 10.44 -28.02
CA GLU A 386 -11.57 11.08 -28.47
C GLU A 386 -12.72 10.08 -28.66
N ARG A 387 -12.40 8.78 -28.78
CA ARG A 387 -13.37 7.70 -28.97
C ARG A 387 -13.47 6.76 -27.77
N ARG A 388 -12.73 7.03 -26.69
CA ARG A 388 -12.72 6.19 -25.48
C ARG A 388 -13.95 6.47 -24.62
N PHE A 389 -14.48 5.43 -23.99
CA PHE A 389 -15.68 5.53 -23.15
C PHE A 389 -15.38 6.21 -21.81
N SER A 390 -14.24 5.89 -21.20
CA SER A 390 -13.77 6.49 -19.95
C SER A 390 -12.31 6.94 -20.07
N PRO A 391 -12.03 8.04 -20.80
CA PRO A 391 -10.66 8.48 -21.07
C PRO A 391 -9.81 8.68 -19.80
N VAL A 392 -10.41 9.18 -18.71
CA VAL A 392 -9.68 9.38 -17.46
C VAL A 392 -9.31 8.03 -16.82
N SER A 393 -10.25 7.09 -16.71
CA SER A 393 -9.95 5.73 -16.24
C SER A 393 -8.91 5.04 -17.11
N ASP A 394 -9.03 5.14 -18.44
CA ASP A 394 -8.10 4.53 -19.41
C ASP A 394 -6.67 5.07 -19.29
N HIS A 395 -6.52 6.29 -18.75
CA HIS A 395 -5.22 6.88 -18.45
C HIS A 395 -4.71 6.51 -17.04
N LEU A 396 -5.57 6.65 -16.02
CA LEU A 396 -5.21 6.41 -14.63
C LEU A 396 -4.86 4.94 -14.35
N ASP A 397 -5.57 4.01 -14.99
CA ASP A 397 -5.41 2.58 -14.81
C ASP A 397 -3.97 2.09 -15.09
N PRO A 398 -3.41 2.26 -16.30
CA PRO A 398 -2.02 1.87 -16.57
C PRO A 398 -0.99 2.72 -15.82
N LEU A 399 -1.27 4.01 -15.56
CA LEU A 399 -0.40 4.88 -14.78
C LEU A 399 -0.20 4.33 -13.35
N LEU A 400 -1.28 4.11 -12.62
CA LEU A 400 -1.23 3.61 -11.25
C LEU A 400 -0.70 2.18 -11.19
N LYS A 401 -1.05 1.33 -12.17
CA LYS A 401 -0.49 -0.02 -12.29
C LYS A 401 1.03 0.01 -12.37
N SER A 402 1.57 0.80 -13.29
CA SER A 402 3.02 0.87 -13.51
C SER A 402 3.79 1.45 -12.33
N LYS A 403 3.21 2.42 -11.62
CA LYS A 403 3.86 3.11 -10.50
C LYS A 403 3.77 2.31 -9.19
N LEU A 404 2.63 1.69 -8.92
CA LEU A 404 2.31 1.14 -7.60
C LEU A 404 2.26 -0.39 -7.56
N TYR A 405 1.93 -1.03 -8.68
CA TYR A 405 1.60 -2.46 -8.74
C TYR A 405 2.28 -3.17 -9.91
N ALA A 406 3.47 -2.72 -10.32
CA ALA A 406 4.16 -3.21 -11.53
C ALA A 406 4.33 -4.74 -11.57
N GLN A 407 4.56 -5.37 -10.41
CA GLN A 407 4.79 -6.81 -10.28
C GLN A 407 3.50 -7.64 -10.11
N GLU A 408 2.34 -6.99 -10.02
CA GLU A 408 1.06 -7.68 -9.82
C GLU A 408 0.47 -8.17 -11.16
N GLU A 409 -0.31 -9.25 -11.11
CA GLU A 409 -1.12 -9.67 -12.25
C GLU A 409 -2.16 -8.59 -12.61
N GLU A 410 -2.32 -8.34 -13.91
CA GLU A 410 -3.22 -7.31 -14.43
C GLU A 410 -4.65 -7.49 -13.91
N ALA A 411 -5.21 -8.69 -14.06
CA ALA A 411 -6.58 -8.99 -13.63
C ALA A 411 -6.83 -8.70 -12.15
N ARG A 412 -5.86 -9.04 -11.29
CA ARG A 412 -5.97 -8.83 -9.84
C ARG A 412 -5.94 -7.35 -9.49
N TYR A 413 -5.13 -6.55 -10.19
CA TYR A 413 -5.10 -5.11 -9.97
C TYR A 413 -6.39 -4.44 -10.46
N MET A 414 -6.84 -4.79 -11.67
CA MET A 414 -8.05 -4.23 -12.28
C MET A 414 -9.29 -4.41 -11.40
N ASP A 415 -9.43 -5.58 -10.74
CA ASP A 415 -10.51 -5.83 -9.78
C ASP A 415 -10.63 -4.73 -8.72
N TRP A 416 -9.49 -4.26 -8.17
CA TRP A 416 -9.48 -3.23 -7.14
C TRP A 416 -9.62 -1.82 -7.71
N PHE A 417 -9.06 -1.55 -8.89
CA PHE A 417 -9.21 -0.27 -9.56
C PHE A 417 -10.69 0.01 -9.86
N ASP A 418 -11.36 -0.91 -10.55
CA ASP A 418 -12.77 -0.78 -10.92
C ASP A 418 -13.69 -0.78 -9.71
N PHE A 419 -13.38 -1.61 -8.70
CA PHE A 419 -14.15 -1.61 -7.47
C PHE A 419 -14.02 -0.28 -6.71
N PHE A 420 -12.84 0.33 -6.70
CA PHE A 420 -12.65 1.67 -6.13
C PHE A 420 -13.44 2.73 -6.90
N GLU A 421 -13.38 2.73 -8.25
CA GLU A 421 -14.20 3.64 -9.06
C GLU A 421 -15.70 3.46 -8.82
N PHE A 422 -16.15 2.20 -8.69
CA PHE A 422 -17.53 1.90 -8.31
C PHE A 422 -17.88 2.52 -6.95
N LEU A 423 -17.02 2.36 -5.93
CA LEU A 423 -17.26 2.95 -4.61
C LEU A 423 -17.30 4.48 -4.65
N LEU A 424 -16.43 5.13 -5.42
CA LEU A 424 -16.47 6.58 -5.61
C LEU A 424 -17.77 7.02 -6.29
N SER A 425 -18.17 6.33 -7.36
CA SER A 425 -19.43 6.58 -8.07
C SER A 425 -20.62 6.43 -7.12
N PHE A 426 -20.63 5.36 -6.32
CA PHE A 426 -21.70 5.05 -5.38
C PHE A 426 -21.75 6.04 -4.21
N LYS A 427 -20.59 6.43 -3.67
CA LYS A 427 -20.46 7.45 -2.63
C LYS A 427 -20.86 8.84 -3.14
N ALA A 428 -20.52 9.16 -4.38
CA ALA A 428 -20.97 10.39 -5.03
C ALA A 428 -22.50 10.44 -5.13
N VAL A 429 -23.21 9.33 -5.39
CA VAL A 429 -24.69 9.31 -5.36
C VAL A 429 -25.25 9.52 -3.95
N GLN A 430 -24.59 8.98 -2.93
CA GLN A 430 -24.99 9.22 -1.55
C GLN A 430 -24.91 10.72 -1.20
N GLN A 431 -23.84 11.38 -1.64
CA GLN A 431 -23.49 12.76 -1.29
C GLN A 431 -24.09 13.82 -2.22
N SER A 432 -24.23 13.48 -3.50
CA SER A 432 -24.70 14.34 -4.59
C SER A 432 -25.81 13.61 -5.35
N LYS A 433 -26.99 14.20 -5.45
CA LYS A 433 -28.21 13.46 -5.79
C LYS A 433 -28.41 13.20 -7.29
N GLU A 434 -27.55 13.71 -8.17
CA GLU A 434 -28.00 13.95 -9.55
C GLU A 434 -27.13 13.36 -10.68
N ASN A 435 -25.82 13.20 -10.54
CA ASN A 435 -25.01 12.57 -11.60
C ASN A 435 -23.59 12.19 -11.14
N PRO A 436 -23.25 10.92 -10.83
CA PRO A 436 -21.90 10.53 -10.45
C PRO A 436 -20.97 10.33 -11.67
N TYR A 437 -19.66 10.27 -11.45
CA TYR A 437 -18.74 9.76 -12.46
C TYR A 437 -18.89 8.25 -12.59
N PHE A 438 -19.07 7.77 -13.82
CA PHE A 438 -19.16 6.38 -14.18
C PHE A 438 -17.88 6.01 -14.94
N GLY A 439 -16.90 5.44 -14.24
CA GLY A 439 -15.60 5.08 -14.80
C GLY A 439 -15.61 3.80 -15.63
N SER A 440 -14.45 3.17 -15.71
CA SER A 440 -14.19 1.96 -16.51
C SER A 440 -14.99 0.72 -16.08
N PHE A 441 -15.33 0.61 -14.79
CA PHE A 441 -16.12 -0.50 -14.22
C PHE A 441 -17.48 -0.71 -14.89
N THR A 442 -17.97 0.27 -15.65
CA THR A 442 -19.26 0.19 -16.33
C THR A 442 -19.22 -0.65 -17.58
N TRP A 443 -18.13 -0.57 -18.36
CA TRP A 443 -17.95 -1.29 -19.62
C TRP A 443 -16.93 -2.42 -19.55
N ARG A 444 -16.05 -2.42 -18.55
CA ARG A 444 -15.12 -3.52 -18.26
C ARG A 444 -15.89 -4.66 -17.57
N TRP A 445 -15.97 -5.81 -18.24
CA TRP A 445 -16.80 -6.94 -17.78
C TRP A 445 -16.01 -7.92 -16.91
N GLU A 446 -14.69 -7.90 -17.05
CA GLU A 446 -13.72 -8.79 -16.38
C GLU A 446 -13.79 -8.66 -14.85
N THR A 447 -14.02 -7.44 -14.34
CA THR A 447 -14.05 -7.11 -12.91
C THR A 447 -15.42 -7.29 -12.26
N LYS A 448 -16.48 -7.53 -13.07
CA LYS A 448 -17.87 -7.58 -12.59
C LYS A 448 -18.10 -8.63 -11.52
N ARG A 449 -17.47 -9.80 -11.66
CA ARG A 449 -17.58 -10.89 -10.68
C ARG A 449 -17.05 -10.44 -9.31
N PHE A 450 -15.94 -9.70 -9.30
CA PHE A 450 -15.36 -9.16 -8.08
C PHE A 450 -16.25 -8.09 -7.46
N ILE A 451 -16.72 -7.12 -8.26
CA ILE A 451 -17.64 -6.07 -7.79
C ILE A 451 -18.93 -6.66 -7.22
N PHE A 452 -19.53 -7.65 -7.88
CA PHE A 452 -20.72 -8.35 -7.41
C PHE A 452 -20.47 -8.98 -6.04
N LYS A 453 -19.35 -9.68 -5.87
CA LYS A 453 -18.95 -10.25 -4.59
C LYS A 453 -18.85 -9.15 -3.51
N MET A 454 -18.17 -8.05 -3.80
CA MET A 454 -17.94 -6.98 -2.83
C MET A 454 -19.22 -6.26 -2.40
N ILE A 455 -20.15 -5.98 -3.33
CA ILE A 455 -21.48 -5.42 -3.00
C ILE A 455 -22.25 -6.35 -2.06
N GLN A 456 -22.24 -7.65 -2.37
CA GLN A 456 -22.96 -8.65 -1.58
C GLN A 456 -22.30 -8.91 -0.21
N ASP A 457 -20.98 -8.73 -0.11
CA ASP A 457 -20.26 -8.75 1.16
C ASP A 457 -20.59 -7.48 1.98
N ALA A 458 -20.73 -6.31 1.36
CA ALA A 458 -21.20 -5.10 2.06
C ALA A 458 -22.64 -5.23 2.59
N ALA A 459 -23.50 -5.97 1.88
CA ALA A 459 -24.89 -6.22 2.27
C ALA A 459 -25.05 -7.17 3.47
N ILE A 460 -24.06 -8.03 3.71
CA ILE A 460 -24.02 -8.97 4.84
C ILE A 460 -22.73 -8.66 5.59
N PRO A 461 -22.74 -7.79 6.62
CA PRO A 461 -21.54 -7.25 7.25
C PRO A 461 -20.77 -8.32 8.04
N GLN A 462 -20.16 -9.24 7.31
CA GLN A 462 -19.32 -10.34 7.75
C GLN A 462 -17.98 -10.25 7.00
N GLY A 463 -16.91 -10.61 7.71
CA GLY A 463 -15.56 -10.56 7.16
C GLY A 463 -14.99 -9.14 7.08
N ARG A 464 -13.74 -9.06 6.61
CA ARG A 464 -12.91 -7.84 6.64
C ARG A 464 -13.56 -6.64 5.91
N TYR A 465 -14.31 -6.89 4.84
CA TYR A 465 -14.82 -5.86 3.95
C TYR A 465 -16.28 -5.49 4.20
N GLY A 466 -17.10 -6.45 4.64
CA GLY A 466 -18.54 -6.25 4.73
C GLY A 466 -18.92 -5.12 5.68
N THR A 467 -18.43 -5.18 6.92
CA THR A 467 -18.68 -4.14 7.93
C THR A 467 -18.09 -2.80 7.53
N GLY A 468 -16.81 -2.77 7.14
CA GLY A 468 -16.14 -1.52 6.77
C GLY A 468 -16.79 -0.78 5.60
N ILE A 469 -17.20 -1.51 4.55
CA ILE A 469 -17.91 -0.89 3.41
C ILE A 469 -19.30 -0.43 3.85
N SER A 470 -20.07 -1.20 4.62
CA SER A 470 -21.37 -0.74 5.13
C SER A 470 -21.22 0.55 5.95
N ASP A 471 -20.23 0.60 6.83
CA ASP A 471 -19.93 1.76 7.68
C ASP A 471 -19.46 2.99 6.88
N LEU A 472 -18.79 2.79 5.74
CA LEU A 472 -18.44 3.87 4.81
C LEU A 472 -19.69 4.61 4.32
N PHE A 473 -20.82 3.91 4.19
CA PHE A 473 -22.11 4.48 3.77
C PHE A 473 -22.99 4.87 4.96
N GLY A 474 -22.52 4.78 6.21
CA GLY A 474 -23.31 5.11 7.39
C GLY A 474 -24.19 3.97 7.91
N GLY A 475 -23.94 2.74 7.46
CA GLY A 475 -24.66 1.54 7.87
C GLY A 475 -25.59 0.97 6.81
N ASP A 476 -26.23 -0.15 7.14
CA ASP A 476 -27.03 -0.96 6.22
C ASP A 476 -28.25 -0.23 5.63
N GLU A 477 -28.89 0.65 6.40
CA GLU A 477 -30.04 1.43 5.95
C GLU A 477 -29.63 2.43 4.86
N GLN A 478 -28.63 3.25 5.14
CA GLN A 478 -28.13 4.26 4.20
C GLN A 478 -27.47 3.63 2.97
N LEU A 479 -26.85 2.45 3.12
CA LEU A 479 -26.34 1.66 2.00
C LEU A 479 -27.47 1.26 1.04
N GLN A 480 -28.60 0.75 1.56
CA GLN A 480 -29.76 0.37 0.76
C GLN A 480 -30.45 1.58 0.11
N GLU A 481 -30.62 2.68 0.83
CA GLU A 481 -31.16 3.92 0.24
C GLU A 481 -30.28 4.46 -0.89
N THR A 482 -28.96 4.33 -0.75
CA THR A 482 -28.01 4.73 -1.79
C THR A 482 -28.13 3.78 -2.99
N ALA A 483 -28.29 2.47 -2.77
CA ALA A 483 -28.49 1.48 -3.82
C ALA A 483 -29.72 1.78 -4.69
N VAL A 484 -30.86 2.10 -4.07
CA VAL A 484 -32.09 2.48 -4.79
C VAL A 484 -31.84 3.69 -5.67
N ARG A 485 -31.26 4.76 -5.10
CA ARG A 485 -30.94 5.98 -5.85
C ARG A 485 -29.96 5.73 -6.98
N TYR A 486 -28.94 4.90 -6.75
CA TYR A 486 -27.93 4.57 -7.75
C TYR A 486 -28.53 3.82 -8.93
N ASP A 487 -29.36 2.80 -8.68
CA ASP A 487 -30.02 2.02 -9.73
C ASP A 487 -31.01 2.89 -10.54
N GLU A 488 -31.71 3.82 -9.89
CA GLU A 488 -32.58 4.80 -10.57
C GLU A 488 -31.79 5.71 -11.51
N ILE A 489 -30.66 6.26 -11.04
CA ILE A 489 -29.79 7.13 -11.86
C ILE A 489 -29.20 6.32 -13.02
N ALA A 490 -28.62 5.15 -12.74
CA ALA A 490 -28.02 4.28 -13.76
C ALA A 490 -29.05 3.88 -14.85
N THR A 491 -30.31 3.68 -14.48
CA THR A 491 -31.39 3.38 -15.43
C THR A 491 -31.72 4.57 -16.35
N ARG A 492 -31.61 5.81 -15.84
CA ARG A 492 -31.87 7.03 -16.62
C ARG A 492 -30.68 7.45 -17.48
N SER A 493 -29.46 7.10 -17.06
CA SER A 493 -28.19 7.42 -17.74
C SER A 493 -27.77 6.40 -18.80
N GLN A 494 -28.71 5.67 -19.43
CA GLN A 494 -28.36 4.65 -20.45
C GLN A 494 -27.46 5.17 -21.58
N THR A 495 -27.56 6.46 -21.91
CA THR A 495 -26.73 7.11 -22.92
C THR A 495 -25.26 7.21 -22.53
N ASP A 496 -24.96 7.25 -21.23
CA ASP A 496 -23.61 7.47 -20.70
C ASP A 496 -22.77 6.17 -20.70
N PHE A 497 -23.42 5.01 -20.81
CA PHE A 497 -22.79 3.68 -20.83
C PHE A 497 -22.62 3.08 -22.24
N GLY A 498 -23.00 3.81 -23.28
CA GLY A 498 -22.93 3.34 -24.67
C GLY A 498 -23.81 2.11 -24.93
N ARG A 499 -23.25 1.05 -25.53
CA ARG A 499 -23.96 -0.23 -25.78
C ARG A 499 -23.87 -1.22 -24.61
N VAL A 500 -23.33 -0.79 -23.46
CA VAL A 500 -23.12 -1.68 -22.31
C VAL A 500 -24.30 -1.58 -21.34
N ALA A 501 -24.57 -2.67 -20.63
CA ALA A 501 -25.64 -2.69 -19.64
C ALA A 501 -25.34 -1.71 -18.48
N PRO A 502 -26.29 -0.84 -18.10
CA PRO A 502 -26.12 0.09 -17.00
C PRO A 502 -25.87 -0.66 -15.69
N PRO A 503 -25.20 -0.06 -14.70
CA PRO A 503 -24.94 -0.69 -13.42
C PRO A 503 -26.14 -0.66 -12.45
N ASN A 504 -27.35 -0.88 -12.97
CA ASN A 504 -28.61 -0.83 -12.23
C ASN A 504 -28.99 -2.17 -11.58
N TYR A 505 -28.04 -2.78 -10.89
CA TYR A 505 -28.15 -4.12 -10.31
C TYR A 505 -27.80 -4.16 -8.82
N ILE A 506 -27.61 -3.01 -8.17
CA ILE A 506 -27.11 -2.94 -6.80
C ILE A 506 -28.18 -3.42 -5.81
N VAL A 507 -29.41 -2.92 -5.95
CA VAL A 507 -30.57 -3.32 -5.13
C VAL A 507 -30.82 -4.84 -5.16
N PRO A 508 -30.98 -5.49 -6.33
CA PRO A 508 -31.25 -6.92 -6.37
C PRO A 508 -30.08 -7.75 -5.82
N LEU A 509 -28.82 -7.33 -6.00
CA LEU A 509 -27.67 -7.99 -5.38
C LEU A 509 -27.72 -7.94 -3.85
N ILE A 510 -28.01 -6.76 -3.27
CA ILE A 510 -28.15 -6.60 -1.82
C ILE A 510 -29.29 -7.47 -1.28
N GLN A 511 -30.46 -7.45 -1.93
CA GLN A 511 -31.63 -8.23 -1.50
C GLN A 511 -31.40 -9.74 -1.56
N LEU A 512 -30.77 -10.24 -2.63
CA LEU A 512 -30.46 -11.67 -2.79
C LEU A 512 -29.40 -12.11 -1.78
N ALA A 513 -28.35 -11.30 -1.57
CA ALA A 513 -27.35 -11.55 -0.55
C ALA A 513 -27.99 -11.75 0.83
N LYS A 514 -28.86 -10.82 1.25
CA LYS A 514 -29.57 -10.92 2.55
C LYS A 514 -30.45 -12.16 2.69
N LYS A 515 -30.89 -12.75 1.58
CA LYS A 515 -31.63 -14.04 1.53
C LYS A 515 -30.69 -15.26 1.52
N GLY A 516 -29.38 -15.07 1.64
CA GLY A 516 -28.38 -16.13 1.57
C GLY A 516 -28.04 -16.58 0.15
N ILE A 517 -28.44 -15.84 -0.88
CA ILE A 517 -28.20 -16.16 -2.28
C ILE A 517 -27.04 -15.32 -2.80
N ARG A 518 -25.96 -15.97 -3.26
CA ARG A 518 -24.81 -15.30 -3.87
C ARG A 518 -24.89 -15.36 -5.38
N ILE A 519 -24.70 -14.22 -6.03
CA ILE A 519 -24.74 -14.03 -7.48
C ILE A 519 -23.35 -13.65 -7.97
N SER A 520 -22.92 -14.28 -9.07
CA SER A 520 -21.58 -14.12 -9.63
C SER A 520 -21.57 -13.48 -11.03
N SER A 521 -22.73 -13.35 -11.68
CA SER A 521 -22.85 -12.82 -13.04
C SER A 521 -24.23 -12.22 -13.31
N TYR A 522 -24.33 -11.40 -14.35
CA TYR A 522 -25.61 -10.88 -14.85
C TYR A 522 -26.56 -11.98 -15.32
N ASN A 523 -26.06 -13.03 -15.99
CA ASN A 523 -26.87 -14.15 -16.45
C ASN A 523 -27.51 -14.91 -15.28
N GLU A 524 -26.83 -14.95 -14.14
CA GLU A 524 -27.36 -15.53 -12.92
C GLU A 524 -28.38 -14.58 -12.26
N LEU A 525 -28.08 -13.28 -12.20
CA LEU A 525 -28.98 -12.26 -11.68
C LEU A 525 -30.31 -12.21 -12.44
N ALA A 526 -30.26 -12.34 -13.76
CA ALA A 526 -31.42 -12.29 -14.66
C ALA A 526 -32.44 -13.43 -14.42
N LYS A 527 -32.07 -14.48 -13.69
CA LYS A 527 -32.97 -15.58 -13.31
C LYS A 527 -33.91 -15.20 -12.16
N TYR A 528 -33.67 -14.09 -11.49
CA TYR A 528 -34.46 -13.62 -10.36
C TYR A 528 -35.35 -12.44 -10.80
N PRO A 529 -36.59 -12.37 -10.30
CA PRO A 529 -37.47 -11.24 -10.59
C PRO A 529 -36.83 -9.96 -10.06
N GLN A 530 -36.65 -8.98 -10.95
CA GLN A 530 -36.21 -7.63 -10.57
C GLN A 530 -37.34 -6.95 -9.78
N PRO A 531 -37.05 -6.23 -8.69
CA PRO A 531 -38.07 -5.45 -7.99
C PRO A 531 -38.69 -4.43 -8.97
N ASN A 532 -40.01 -4.37 -9.01
CA ASN A 532 -40.78 -3.38 -9.78
C ASN A 532 -40.53 -1.96 -9.28
#